data_AF-A0A484B6C0-F1
#
_entry.id   AF-A0A484B6C0-F1
#
_cell.length_a   1.000
_cell.length_b   1.000
_cell.length_c   1.000
_cell.angle_alpha   90.00
_cell.angle_beta   90.00
_cell.angle_gamma   90.00
#
_symmetry.space_group_name_H-M   'P 1'
#
loop_
_entity.id
_entity.type
_entity.pdbx_description
1 polymer ?
#
loop_
_entity_poly.entity_id
_entity_poly.type
_entity_poly.pdbx_seq_one_letter_code
_entity_poly.pdbx_strand_id
1 'polypeptide(L)'
;MDIFKALAENANIIFKSQQIDDPELNLEEKQQIAQDAYQKNRENFLIRFGSYLTEQQLSDFQTVGVTEPIKANENLQEIILLLDDFKRKLLSRGVCIKNRRYHAMQQLLQQGEYFSEHEMMQRAPELYQELVGQYLTEQEKKQRDSYDVRNTSFSGILMHTLEQKQRDELLQQTIQTSTVIQEPPTNNVDCEVPAACRQQWGGFEDDEPVACSSSRNTQSSLAPTNTIVTPEYYNPGERELLRNEFMGLMKERFLSGQDTDFDYTAVDDNAQLDDLKQIERDEEDAYFESSDGEDTVAAPADNDEGEDDLEVYMRHLNQHHSLQH
;
A
#
# COMPACT_ATOMS: atom_id res chain seq x y z
N MET A 1 6.27 -36.12 -5.18
CA MET A 1 5.92 -34.78 -5.67
C MET A 1 4.88 -34.19 -4.74
N ASP A 2 5.30 -33.33 -3.82
CA ASP A 2 4.40 -32.61 -2.90
C ASP A 2 3.43 -31.67 -3.65
N ILE A 3 3.71 -31.41 -4.93
CA ILE A 3 2.88 -30.65 -5.87
C ILE A 3 1.43 -31.16 -5.93
N PHE A 4 1.22 -32.47 -6.11
CA PHE A 4 -0.15 -33.00 -6.29
C PHE A 4 -0.99 -32.87 -5.02
N LYS A 5 -0.36 -33.06 -3.86
CA LYS A 5 -0.99 -32.91 -2.56
C LYS A 5 -1.39 -31.44 -2.33
N ALA A 6 -0.46 -30.51 -2.56
CA ALA A 6 -0.74 -29.08 -2.43
C ALA A 6 -1.85 -28.60 -3.38
N LEU A 7 -1.90 -29.11 -4.61
CA LEU A 7 -2.99 -28.82 -5.54
C LEU A 7 -4.34 -29.33 -4.98
N ALA A 8 -4.39 -30.56 -4.45
CA ALA A 8 -5.63 -31.15 -3.95
C ALA A 8 -6.21 -30.43 -2.72
N GLU A 9 -5.36 -29.82 -1.90
CA GLU A 9 -5.74 -28.99 -0.75
C GLU A 9 -6.30 -27.63 -1.15
N ASN A 10 -6.05 -27.16 -2.38
CA ASN A 10 -6.52 -25.87 -2.86
C ASN A 10 -8.01 -25.93 -3.24
N ALA A 11 -8.83 -25.13 -2.56
CA ALA A 11 -10.28 -25.08 -2.76
C ALA A 11 -10.69 -24.40 -4.08
N ASN A 12 -9.83 -23.56 -4.66
CA ASN A 12 -10.16 -22.77 -5.85
C ASN A 12 -9.95 -23.54 -7.16
N ILE A 13 -9.45 -24.78 -7.10
CA ILE A 13 -9.12 -25.59 -8.28
C ILE A 13 -10.29 -26.51 -8.64
N ILE A 14 -10.73 -26.41 -9.90
CA ILE A 14 -11.76 -27.28 -10.46
C ILE A 14 -11.11 -28.49 -11.13
N PHE A 15 -11.07 -29.62 -10.41
CA PHE A 15 -10.48 -30.88 -10.88
C PHE A 15 -11.34 -31.66 -11.88
N LYS A 16 -12.65 -31.45 -11.87
CA LYS A 16 -13.58 -32.08 -12.80
C LYS A 16 -14.87 -31.27 -12.86
N SER A 17 -15.51 -31.21 -14.02
CA SER A 17 -16.89 -30.75 -14.13
C SER A 17 -17.80 -31.76 -13.43
N GLN A 18 -18.38 -31.36 -12.30
CA GLN A 18 -19.32 -32.14 -11.49
C GLN A 18 -20.73 -31.59 -11.71
N GLN A 19 -21.72 -32.46 -11.86
CA GLN A 19 -23.13 -32.07 -11.83
C GLN A 19 -23.59 -31.85 -10.39
N ILE A 20 -24.75 -31.20 -10.21
CA ILE A 20 -25.30 -30.83 -8.89
C ILE A 20 -25.44 -32.04 -7.95
N ASP A 21 -25.71 -33.23 -8.51
CA ASP A 21 -25.91 -34.48 -7.75
C ASP A 21 -24.65 -35.35 -7.65
N ASP A 22 -23.51 -34.92 -8.23
CA ASP A 22 -22.27 -35.67 -8.13
C ASP A 22 -21.67 -35.53 -6.71
N PRO A 23 -21.10 -36.61 -6.14
CA PRO A 23 -20.44 -36.53 -4.85
C PRO A 23 -19.18 -35.65 -4.91
N GLU A 24 -18.91 -34.91 -3.83
CA GLU A 24 -17.68 -34.12 -3.72
C GLU A 24 -16.44 -35.01 -3.85
N LEU A 25 -15.50 -34.58 -4.69
CA LEU A 25 -14.23 -35.27 -4.86
C LEU A 25 -13.41 -35.25 -3.56
N ASN A 26 -12.96 -36.43 -3.15
CA ASN A 26 -12.06 -36.55 -2.01
C ASN A 26 -10.63 -36.08 -2.36
N LEU A 27 -9.78 -35.87 -1.36
CA LEU A 27 -8.41 -35.39 -1.57
C LEU A 27 -7.57 -36.36 -2.42
N GLU A 28 -7.74 -37.67 -2.25
CA GLU A 28 -6.99 -38.70 -2.96
C GLU A 28 -7.38 -38.75 -4.46
N GLU A 29 -8.66 -38.60 -4.77
CA GLU A 29 -9.20 -38.48 -6.12
C GLU A 29 -8.69 -37.21 -6.81
N LYS A 30 -8.69 -36.07 -6.10
CA LYS A 30 -8.11 -34.82 -6.62
C LYS A 30 -6.62 -34.99 -6.96
N GLN A 31 -5.86 -35.63 -6.07
CA GLN A 31 -4.43 -35.94 -6.31
C GLN A 31 -4.26 -36.84 -7.52
N GLN A 32 -5.05 -37.91 -7.63
CA GLN A 32 -4.98 -38.85 -8.74
C GLN A 32 -5.29 -38.15 -10.07
N ILE A 33 -6.31 -37.28 -10.11
CA ILE A 33 -6.65 -36.51 -11.31
C ILE A 33 -5.47 -35.60 -11.75
N ALA A 34 -4.81 -34.94 -10.80
CA ALA A 34 -3.64 -34.10 -11.09
C ALA A 34 -2.46 -34.94 -11.60
N GLN A 35 -2.21 -36.09 -10.98
CA GLN A 35 -1.14 -37.01 -11.37
C GLN A 35 -1.38 -37.60 -12.76
N ASP A 36 -2.61 -38.03 -13.06
CA ASP A 36 -3.00 -38.55 -14.38
C ASP A 36 -2.82 -37.49 -15.46
N ALA A 37 -3.17 -36.22 -15.17
CA ALA A 37 -2.94 -35.11 -16.08
C ALA A 37 -1.45 -34.91 -16.39
N TYR A 38 -0.60 -34.93 -15.36
CA TYR A 38 0.86 -34.84 -15.52
C TYR A 38 1.44 -36.01 -16.35
N GLN A 39 1.03 -37.23 -16.05
CA GLN A 39 1.50 -38.42 -16.74
C GLN A 39 1.04 -38.48 -18.20
N LYS A 40 -0.15 -37.95 -18.51
CA LYS A 40 -0.68 -37.93 -19.87
C LYS A 40 0.05 -36.92 -20.75
N ASN A 41 0.16 -35.67 -20.30
CA ASN A 41 0.85 -34.61 -21.03
C ASN A 41 1.18 -33.46 -20.06
N ARG A 42 2.49 -33.17 -19.92
CA ARG A 42 3.00 -32.15 -18.99
C ARG A 42 2.58 -30.71 -19.34
N GLU A 43 2.39 -30.37 -20.62
CA GLU A 43 1.92 -29.04 -21.03
C GLU A 43 0.49 -28.78 -20.56
N ASN A 44 -0.41 -29.73 -20.79
CA ASN A 44 -1.81 -29.64 -20.37
C ASN A 44 -1.94 -29.55 -18.86
N PHE A 45 -1.05 -30.23 -18.13
CA PHE A 45 -0.95 -30.07 -16.69
C PHE A 45 -0.58 -28.62 -16.32
N LEU A 46 0.44 -28.03 -16.94
CA LEU A 46 0.85 -26.65 -16.68
C LEU A 46 -0.24 -25.64 -17.06
N ILE A 47 -0.88 -25.78 -18.21
CA ILE A 47 -1.98 -24.89 -18.63
C ILE A 47 -3.11 -24.90 -17.60
N ARG A 48 -3.40 -26.07 -17.02
CA ARG A 48 -4.52 -26.24 -16.09
C ARG A 48 -4.21 -25.86 -14.65
N PHE A 49 -3.02 -26.19 -14.16
CA PHE A 49 -2.68 -26.09 -12.75
C PHE A 49 -1.54 -25.09 -12.46
N GLY A 50 -0.86 -24.59 -13.50
CA GLY A 50 0.36 -23.78 -13.37
C GLY A 50 0.18 -22.48 -12.58
N SER A 51 -0.99 -21.84 -12.69
CA SER A 51 -1.31 -20.62 -11.93
C SER A 51 -1.45 -20.83 -10.43
N TYR A 52 -1.60 -22.07 -9.98
CA TYR A 52 -1.76 -22.45 -8.57
C TYR A 52 -0.46 -23.00 -7.96
N LEU A 53 0.63 -23.05 -8.73
CA LEU A 53 1.92 -23.57 -8.27
C LEU A 53 2.75 -22.48 -7.62
N THR A 54 3.51 -22.86 -6.58
CA THR A 54 4.51 -21.98 -5.97
C THR A 54 5.81 -21.97 -6.79
N GLU A 55 6.68 -20.99 -6.54
CA GLU A 55 7.98 -20.87 -7.20
C GLU A 55 8.85 -22.13 -7.05
N GLN A 56 8.85 -22.70 -5.85
CA GLN A 56 9.56 -23.95 -5.55
C GLN A 56 8.98 -25.11 -6.39
N GLN A 57 7.66 -25.22 -6.45
CA GLN A 57 6.98 -26.28 -7.20
C GLN A 57 7.20 -26.16 -8.71
N LEU A 58 7.23 -24.94 -9.27
CA LEU A 58 7.57 -24.70 -10.67
C LEU A 58 9.03 -25.07 -10.97
N SER A 59 9.95 -24.83 -10.03
CA SER A 59 11.37 -25.19 -10.14
C SER A 59 11.61 -26.70 -10.03
N ASP A 60 10.91 -27.37 -9.12
CA ASP A 60 10.89 -28.83 -9.00
C ASP A 60 10.34 -29.47 -10.29
N PHE A 61 9.26 -28.88 -10.83
CA PHE A 61 8.68 -29.31 -12.10
C PHE A 61 9.67 -29.19 -13.25
N GLN A 62 10.42 -28.09 -13.34
CA GLN A 62 11.45 -27.90 -14.34
C GLN A 62 12.54 -28.96 -14.23
N THR A 63 13.02 -29.22 -13.01
CA THR A 63 14.12 -30.18 -12.76
C THR A 63 13.70 -31.61 -13.13
N VAL A 64 12.52 -32.04 -12.68
CA VAL A 64 12.02 -33.40 -12.96
C VAL A 64 11.51 -33.56 -14.39
N GLY A 65 10.87 -32.53 -14.94
CA GLY A 65 10.38 -32.53 -16.33
C GLY A 65 11.49 -32.58 -17.39
N VAL A 66 12.67 -32.03 -17.08
CA VAL A 66 13.87 -32.10 -17.95
C VAL A 66 14.61 -33.42 -17.78
N THR A 67 14.55 -34.04 -16.60
CA THR A 67 15.24 -35.31 -16.33
C THR A 67 14.53 -36.51 -16.96
N GLU A 68 13.20 -36.49 -17.02
CA GLU A 68 12.43 -37.55 -17.66
C GLU A 68 12.47 -37.44 -19.19
N PRO A 69 12.52 -38.56 -19.94
CA PRO A 69 12.47 -38.52 -21.38
C PRO A 69 11.14 -37.90 -21.84
N ILE A 70 11.25 -37.01 -22.82
CA ILE A 70 10.12 -36.27 -23.39
C ILE A 70 9.26 -37.24 -24.19
N LYS A 71 7.95 -37.22 -23.94
CA LYS A 71 7.02 -38.08 -24.66
C LYS A 71 6.80 -37.52 -26.07
N ALA A 72 6.47 -38.39 -27.03
CA ALA A 72 6.26 -37.98 -28.42
C ALA A 72 5.12 -36.96 -28.63
N ASN A 73 4.23 -36.83 -27.64
CA ASN A 73 3.10 -35.88 -27.61
C ASN A 73 3.40 -34.62 -26.78
N GLU A 74 4.66 -34.39 -26.40
CA GLU A 74 5.11 -33.24 -25.62
C GLU A 74 6.19 -32.46 -26.39
N ASN A 75 6.24 -31.15 -26.19
CA ASN A 75 7.15 -30.19 -26.77
C ASN A 75 7.90 -29.47 -25.65
N LEU A 76 9.21 -29.73 -25.55
CA LEU A 76 10.06 -29.15 -24.51
C LEU A 76 10.01 -27.63 -24.49
N GLN A 77 10.04 -27.01 -25.68
CA GLN A 77 10.13 -25.56 -25.81
C GLN A 77 8.88 -24.90 -25.24
N GLU A 78 7.72 -25.49 -25.48
CA GLU A 78 6.44 -24.97 -25.00
C GLU A 78 6.32 -25.12 -23.47
N ILE A 79 6.79 -26.24 -22.92
CA ILE A 79 6.86 -26.44 -21.46
C ILE A 79 7.76 -25.39 -20.80
N ILE A 80 8.93 -25.11 -21.37
CA ILE A 80 9.87 -24.10 -20.85
C ILE A 80 9.23 -22.71 -20.87
N LEU A 81 8.61 -22.33 -21.99
CA LEU A 81 7.93 -21.04 -22.13
C LEU A 81 6.78 -20.88 -21.12
N LEU A 82 5.98 -21.93 -20.91
CA LEU A 82 4.92 -21.92 -19.90
C LEU A 82 5.48 -21.75 -18.49
N LEU A 83 6.56 -22.46 -18.14
CA LEU A 83 7.20 -22.34 -16.83
C LEU A 83 7.71 -20.92 -16.57
N ASP A 84 8.40 -20.32 -17.54
CA ASP A 84 8.90 -18.96 -17.43
C ASP A 84 7.75 -17.94 -17.35
N ASP A 85 6.66 -18.16 -18.09
CA ASP A 85 5.45 -17.35 -18.00
C ASP A 85 4.79 -17.41 -16.61
N PHE A 86 4.63 -18.61 -16.04
CA PHE A 86 4.07 -18.77 -14.70
C PHE A 86 4.96 -18.18 -13.62
N LYS A 87 6.29 -18.34 -13.73
CA LYS A 87 7.24 -17.70 -12.80
C LYS A 87 7.14 -16.19 -12.88
N ARG A 88 7.14 -15.61 -14.08
CA ARG A 88 6.99 -14.16 -14.29
C ARG A 88 5.68 -13.64 -13.69
N LYS A 89 4.55 -14.31 -13.99
CA LYS A 89 3.24 -13.96 -13.44
C LYS A 89 3.18 -14.07 -11.92
N LEU A 90 3.87 -15.03 -11.32
CA LEU A 90 3.92 -15.18 -9.86
C LEU A 90 4.64 -13.99 -9.21
N LEU A 91 5.77 -13.56 -9.81
CA LEU A 91 6.54 -12.40 -9.35
C LEU A 91 5.77 -11.09 -9.52
N SER A 92 5.11 -10.90 -10.67
CA SER A 92 4.35 -9.68 -10.96
C SER A 92 2.94 -9.67 -10.37
N ARG A 93 2.43 -10.79 -9.81
CA ARG A 93 1.06 -10.92 -9.31
C ARG A 93 0.68 -9.80 -8.33
N GLY A 94 1.58 -9.48 -7.39
CA GLY A 94 1.33 -8.43 -6.40
C GLY A 94 1.18 -7.04 -7.04
N VAL A 95 2.00 -6.75 -8.06
CA VAL A 95 1.93 -5.50 -8.84
C VAL A 95 0.65 -5.48 -9.68
N CYS A 96 0.34 -6.55 -10.40
CA CYS A 96 -0.90 -6.65 -11.19
C CYS A 96 -2.15 -6.44 -10.32
N ILE A 97 -2.22 -7.06 -9.13
CA ILE A 97 -3.34 -6.86 -8.20
C ILE A 97 -3.43 -5.39 -7.77
N LYS A 98 -2.31 -4.77 -7.39
CA LYS A 98 -2.29 -3.34 -7.02
C LYS A 98 -2.73 -2.46 -8.19
N ASN A 99 -2.31 -2.75 -9.41
CA ASN A 99 -2.68 -2.01 -10.61
C ASN A 99 -4.19 -2.15 -10.90
N ARG A 100 -4.76 -3.36 -10.82
CA ARG A 100 -6.21 -3.61 -10.94
C ARG A 100 -7.00 -2.86 -9.89
N ARG A 101 -6.58 -2.95 -8.63
CA ARG A 101 -7.20 -2.22 -7.51
C ARG A 101 -7.09 -0.71 -7.72
N TYR A 102 -5.96 -0.21 -8.20
CA TYR A 102 -5.80 1.21 -8.49
C TYR A 102 -6.78 1.68 -9.57
N HIS A 103 -6.93 0.91 -10.65
CA HIS A 103 -7.92 1.22 -11.68
C HIS A 103 -9.36 1.18 -11.14
N ALA A 104 -9.72 0.17 -10.35
CA ALA A 104 -11.01 0.10 -9.67
C ALA A 104 -11.24 1.30 -8.73
N MET A 105 -10.22 1.68 -7.97
CA MET A 105 -10.25 2.85 -7.08
C MET A 105 -10.53 4.14 -7.85
N GLN A 106 -9.89 4.33 -9.01
CA GLN A 106 -10.14 5.48 -9.87
C GLN A 106 -11.59 5.54 -10.36
N GLN A 107 -12.17 4.39 -10.74
CA GLN A 107 -13.57 4.30 -11.11
C GLN A 107 -14.50 4.68 -9.94
N LEU A 108 -14.22 4.17 -8.74
CA LEU A 108 -14.99 4.48 -7.54
C LEU A 108 -14.90 5.95 -7.14
N LEU A 109 -13.72 6.57 -7.29
CA LEU A 109 -13.53 8.01 -7.08
C LEU A 109 -14.33 8.84 -8.08
N GLN A 110 -14.44 8.39 -9.33
CA GLN A 110 -15.22 9.07 -10.35
C GLN A 110 -16.74 8.96 -10.09
N GLN A 111 -17.20 7.83 -9.58
CA GLN A 111 -18.60 7.63 -9.16
C GLN A 111 -18.95 8.46 -7.91
N GLY A 112 -18.01 8.57 -6.97
CA GLY A 112 -18.10 9.48 -5.82
C GLY A 112 -18.89 8.95 -4.61
N GLU A 113 -19.47 7.76 -4.69
CA GLU A 113 -20.24 7.17 -3.58
C GLU A 113 -19.32 6.55 -2.52
N TYR A 114 -18.46 5.60 -2.92
CA TYR A 114 -17.63 4.79 -2.02
C TYR A 114 -16.56 5.58 -1.24
N PHE A 115 -16.00 6.61 -1.88
CA PHE A 115 -15.01 7.53 -1.30
C PHE A 115 -15.66 8.85 -0.87
N SER A 116 -16.97 8.87 -0.65
CA SER A 116 -17.58 10.00 0.03
C SER A 116 -17.11 10.06 1.49
N GLU A 117 -17.00 11.28 2.02
CA GLU A 117 -16.58 11.48 3.41
C GLU A 117 -17.48 10.71 4.40
N HIS A 118 -18.79 10.63 4.09
CA HIS A 118 -19.75 9.89 4.90
C HIS A 118 -19.47 8.38 4.89
N GLU A 119 -19.34 7.76 3.71
CA GLU A 119 -19.04 6.32 3.62
C GLU A 119 -17.70 5.96 4.29
N MET A 120 -16.67 6.77 4.05
CA MET A 120 -15.36 6.55 4.68
C MET A 120 -15.41 6.69 6.19
N MET A 121 -16.20 7.65 6.72
CA MET A 121 -16.43 7.81 8.15
C MET A 121 -17.12 6.59 8.76
N GLN A 122 -18.11 6.00 8.06
CA GLN A 122 -18.82 4.82 8.54
C GLN A 122 -17.90 3.60 8.60
N ARG A 123 -17.02 3.43 7.61
CA ARG A 123 -16.06 2.31 7.54
C ARG A 123 -14.89 2.47 8.52
N ALA A 124 -14.45 3.69 8.80
CA ALA A 124 -13.32 3.96 9.68
C ALA A 124 -13.63 5.11 10.68
N PRO A 125 -14.55 4.90 11.63
CA PRO A 125 -15.05 5.97 12.50
C PRO A 125 -14.00 6.52 13.46
N GLU A 126 -13.05 5.68 13.91
CA GLU A 126 -11.94 6.04 14.78
C GLU A 126 -10.94 6.94 14.08
N LEU A 127 -10.48 6.51 12.90
CA LEU A 127 -9.55 7.27 12.07
C LEU A 127 -10.14 8.62 11.66
N TYR A 128 -11.43 8.63 11.30
CA TYR A 128 -12.14 9.86 11.01
C TYR A 128 -12.19 10.77 12.24
N GLN A 129 -12.45 10.24 13.43
CA GLN A 129 -12.53 11.03 14.65
C GLN A 129 -11.20 11.72 14.96
N GLU A 130 -10.09 11.02 14.78
CA GLU A 130 -8.72 11.51 15.02
C GLU A 130 -8.31 12.60 14.00
N LEU A 131 -8.54 12.37 12.71
CA LEU A 131 -8.05 13.28 11.66
C LEU A 131 -9.03 14.40 11.30
N VAL A 132 -10.35 14.18 11.45
CA VAL A 132 -11.37 15.15 10.99
C VAL A 132 -12.36 15.50 12.11
N GLY A 133 -12.93 14.49 12.77
CA GLY A 133 -13.99 14.59 13.77
C GLY A 133 -13.72 15.57 14.90
N GLN A 134 -12.51 15.56 15.45
CA GLN A 134 -12.14 16.41 16.59
C GLN A 134 -11.95 17.88 16.22
N TYR A 135 -11.69 18.18 14.94
CA TYR A 135 -11.44 19.53 14.43
C TYR A 135 -12.67 20.16 13.74
N LEU A 136 -13.82 19.49 13.81
CA LEU A 136 -15.10 20.02 13.34
C LEU A 136 -15.76 20.86 14.43
N THR A 137 -16.24 22.05 14.06
CA THR A 137 -17.09 22.90 14.90
C THR A 137 -18.44 22.23 15.16
N GLU A 138 -19.15 22.63 16.22
CA GLU A 138 -20.50 22.11 16.49
C GLU A 138 -21.48 22.37 15.34
N GLN A 139 -21.31 23.47 14.61
CA GLN A 139 -22.13 23.78 13.44
C GLN A 139 -21.84 22.82 12.29
N GLU A 140 -20.57 22.57 11.99
CA GLU A 140 -20.19 21.61 10.94
C GLU A 140 -20.58 20.17 11.33
N LYS A 141 -20.46 19.78 12.60
CA LYS A 141 -20.98 18.49 13.09
C LYS A 141 -22.48 18.37 12.88
N LYS A 142 -23.26 19.40 13.21
CA LYS A 142 -24.71 19.42 12.95
C LYS A 142 -25.04 19.37 11.46
N GLN A 143 -24.23 19.96 10.59
CA GLN A 143 -24.42 19.88 9.14
C GLN A 143 -24.09 18.48 8.61
N ARG A 144 -23.00 17.88 9.07
CA ARG A 144 -22.63 16.49 8.75
C ARG A 144 -23.72 15.51 9.19
N ASP A 145 -24.19 15.68 10.43
CA ASP A 145 -25.24 14.83 11.02
C ASP A 145 -26.65 15.27 10.58
N SER A 146 -26.75 16.29 9.71
CA SER A 146 -28.03 16.72 9.19
C SER A 146 -28.54 15.66 8.20
N TYR A 147 -29.64 15.04 8.59
CA TYR A 147 -30.28 14.00 7.82
C TYR A 147 -31.54 14.55 7.14
N ASP A 148 -31.82 14.13 5.90
CA ASP A 148 -33.04 14.56 5.20
C ASP A 148 -34.26 13.83 5.73
N VAL A 149 -34.82 14.37 6.83
CA VAL A 149 -36.02 13.85 7.52
C VAL A 149 -37.25 13.81 6.60
N ARG A 150 -37.27 14.54 5.48
CA ARG A 150 -38.44 14.62 4.59
C ARG A 150 -38.53 13.48 3.59
N ASN A 151 -37.40 12.89 3.21
CA ASN A 151 -37.33 11.85 2.18
C ASN A 151 -37.11 10.44 2.76
N THR A 152 -37.14 10.30 4.08
CA THR A 152 -36.69 9.09 4.77
C THR A 152 -37.78 8.53 5.67
N SER A 153 -37.96 7.21 5.62
CA SER A 153 -38.92 6.52 6.47
C SER A 153 -38.53 6.61 7.94
N PHE A 154 -39.50 6.50 8.84
CA PHE A 154 -39.24 6.41 10.28
C PHE A 154 -38.21 5.34 10.65
N SER A 155 -38.19 4.21 9.92
CA SER A 155 -37.17 3.17 10.07
C SER A 155 -35.76 3.69 9.76
N GLY A 156 -35.59 4.52 8.73
CA GLY A 156 -34.30 5.11 8.35
C GLY A 156 -33.79 6.08 9.41
N ILE A 157 -34.68 6.89 9.99
CA ILE A 157 -34.34 7.78 11.11
C ILE A 157 -33.86 6.98 12.32
N LEU A 158 -34.54 5.88 12.65
CA LEU A 158 -34.15 5.00 13.77
C LEU A 158 -32.81 4.31 13.51
N MET A 159 -32.60 3.76 12.31
CA MET A 159 -31.34 3.12 11.93
C MET A 159 -30.17 4.10 12.02
N HIS A 160 -30.31 5.29 11.44
CA HIS A 160 -29.31 6.35 11.54
C HIS A 160 -28.99 6.72 12.99
N THR A 161 -30.01 6.86 13.85
CA THR A 161 -29.80 7.17 15.27
C THR A 161 -29.08 6.03 16.00
N LEU A 162 -29.40 4.78 15.65
CA LEU A 162 -28.76 3.59 16.24
C LEU A 162 -27.29 3.51 15.80
N GLU A 163 -27.00 3.71 14.52
CA GLU A 163 -25.65 3.72 13.95
C GLU A 163 -24.78 4.80 14.60
N GLN A 164 -25.29 6.03 14.73
CA GLN A 164 -24.60 7.11 15.44
C GLN A 164 -24.24 6.71 16.88
N LYS A 165 -25.21 6.15 17.60
CA LYS A 165 -24.99 5.73 18.99
C LYS A 165 -23.94 4.62 19.09
N GLN A 166 -24.00 3.62 18.22
CA GLN A 166 -23.01 2.54 18.19
C GLN A 166 -21.61 3.08 17.90
N ARG A 167 -21.49 4.04 16.98
CA ARG A 167 -20.24 4.70 16.65
C ARG A 167 -19.64 5.43 17.85
N ASP A 168 -20.46 6.20 18.55
CA ASP A 168 -20.03 6.96 19.73
C ASP A 168 -19.64 6.06 20.91
N GLU A 169 -20.31 4.91 21.07
CA GLU A 169 -19.94 3.88 22.04
C GLU A 169 -18.58 3.25 21.72
N LEU A 170 -18.30 2.91 20.46
CA LEU A 170 -17.01 2.37 20.03
C LEU A 170 -15.87 3.36 20.29
N LEU A 171 -16.06 4.63 19.91
CA LEU A 171 -15.07 5.68 20.17
C LEU A 171 -14.77 5.85 21.65
N GLN A 172 -15.79 5.80 22.51
CA GLN A 172 -15.60 5.86 23.96
C GLN A 172 -14.79 4.68 24.49
N GLN A 173 -15.05 3.46 24.00
CA GLN A 173 -14.28 2.28 24.39
C GLN A 173 -12.81 2.44 24.01
N THR A 174 -12.54 2.85 22.76
CA THR A 174 -11.17 3.03 22.25
C THR A 174 -10.40 4.09 23.04
N ILE A 175 -11.02 5.24 23.34
CA ILE A 175 -10.42 6.28 24.20
C ILE A 175 -10.14 5.75 25.62
N GLN A 176 -11.04 4.96 26.20
CA GLN A 176 -10.84 4.36 27.52
C GLN A 176 -9.68 3.34 27.52
N THR A 177 -9.55 2.50 26.49
CA THR A 177 -8.40 1.59 26.36
C THR A 177 -7.08 2.32 26.18
N SER A 178 -7.06 3.40 25.38
CA SER A 178 -5.84 4.20 25.14
C SER A 178 -5.39 4.99 26.38
N THR A 179 -6.32 5.44 27.23
CA THR A 179 -6.01 6.15 28.47
C THR A 179 -5.47 5.26 29.58
N VAL A 180 -5.77 3.95 29.57
CA VAL A 180 -5.24 2.97 30.54
C VAL A 180 -3.77 2.58 30.23
N ILE A 181 -3.27 2.87 29.02
CA ILE A 181 -1.88 2.56 28.60
C ILE A 181 -0.90 3.70 28.91
N GLN A 182 -1.36 4.89 29.35
CA GLN A 182 -0.45 5.93 29.85
C GLN A 182 0.08 5.56 31.25
N GLU A 183 1.34 5.12 31.29
CA GLU A 183 2.13 4.89 32.49
C GLU A 183 2.10 6.09 33.48
N PRO A 184 2.31 5.85 34.80
CA PRO A 184 2.21 6.88 35.83
C PRO A 184 3.18 8.05 35.56
N PRO A 185 2.86 9.26 36.06
CA PRO A 185 3.56 10.48 35.68
C PRO A 185 5.04 10.41 36.04
N THR A 186 5.90 10.25 35.03
CA THR A 186 7.34 10.44 35.20
C THR A 186 7.59 11.93 35.41
N ASN A 187 8.11 12.26 36.58
CA ASN A 187 8.55 13.60 36.97
C ASN A 187 9.34 14.28 35.85
N ASN A 188 9.03 15.56 35.61
CA ASN A 188 9.74 16.49 34.73
C ASN A 188 11.24 16.20 34.67
N VAL A 189 11.69 15.64 33.55
CA VAL A 189 13.09 15.69 33.17
C VAL A 189 13.21 16.89 32.24
N ASP A 190 13.79 17.98 32.74
CA ASP A 190 14.23 19.09 31.90
C ASP A 190 15.21 18.53 30.86
N CYS A 191 14.71 18.28 29.64
CA CYS A 191 15.55 17.94 28.50
C CYS A 191 16.30 19.21 28.07
N GLU A 192 17.42 19.51 28.71
CA GLU A 192 18.40 20.45 28.16
C GLU A 192 18.96 19.88 26.86
N VAL A 193 18.49 20.41 25.73
CA VAL A 193 19.06 20.11 24.41
C VAL A 193 20.52 20.61 24.41
N PRO A 194 21.51 19.71 24.24
CA PRO A 194 22.93 20.08 24.24
C PRO A 194 23.21 21.18 23.22
N ALA A 195 24.09 22.14 23.56
CA ALA A 195 24.38 23.29 22.69
C ALA A 195 24.85 22.90 21.27
N ALA A 196 25.44 21.72 21.10
CA ALA A 196 25.83 21.17 19.79
C ALA A 196 24.63 20.90 18.87
N CYS A 197 23.44 20.62 19.42
CA CYS A 197 22.22 20.37 18.67
C CYS A 197 21.39 21.64 18.40
N ARG A 198 21.84 22.82 18.88
CA ARG A 198 21.23 24.12 18.59
C ARG A 198 21.73 24.74 17.28
N GLN A 199 22.61 24.07 16.54
CA GLN A 199 23.11 24.59 15.28
C GLN A 199 22.05 24.41 14.20
N GLN A 200 21.55 25.54 13.71
CA GLN A 200 20.68 25.62 12.55
C GLN A 200 21.51 25.25 11.31
N TRP A 201 20.99 24.37 10.46
CA TRP A 201 21.60 24.08 9.16
C TRP A 201 21.67 25.39 8.34
N GLY A 202 22.88 25.84 8.00
CA GLY A 202 23.13 27.00 7.13
C GLY A 202 23.43 28.36 7.79
N GLY A 203 23.97 28.40 9.02
CA GLY A 203 24.38 29.67 9.67
C GLY A 203 25.78 30.15 9.24
N PHE A 204 25.88 31.37 8.72
CA PHE A 204 27.15 32.06 8.48
C PHE A 204 27.66 32.71 9.79
N GLU A 205 28.97 32.94 9.89
CA GLU A 205 29.65 33.35 11.14
C GLU A 205 29.23 34.72 11.70
N ASP A 206 28.41 35.50 10.98
CA ASP A 206 28.02 36.87 11.34
C ASP A 206 26.55 37.02 11.80
N ASP A 207 25.79 35.92 11.89
CA ASP A 207 24.41 35.96 12.37
C ASP A 207 24.33 35.76 13.90
N GLU A 208 23.95 36.82 14.62
CA GLU A 208 23.65 36.79 16.05
C GLU A 208 22.52 35.77 16.36
N PRO A 209 22.67 34.91 17.38
CA PRO A 209 21.73 33.83 17.65
C PRO A 209 20.40 34.37 18.20
N VAL A 210 19.41 34.55 17.32
CA VAL A 210 18.02 34.84 17.74
C VAL A 210 17.36 33.53 18.15
N ALA A 211 17.51 33.16 19.42
CA ALA A 211 16.73 32.07 19.99
C ALA A 211 15.23 32.43 19.99
N CYS A 212 14.44 31.77 19.14
CA CYS A 212 12.99 31.76 19.21
C CYS A 212 12.53 31.01 20.48
N SER A 213 12.76 31.60 21.65
CA SER A 213 12.15 31.24 22.94
C SER A 213 12.59 32.24 24.01
N SER A 214 11.93 33.40 24.04
CA SER A 214 12.01 34.32 25.18
C SER A 214 10.64 34.44 25.85
N SER A 215 10.09 33.33 26.34
CA SER A 215 9.00 33.39 27.30
C SER A 215 9.57 33.65 28.69
N ARG A 216 9.59 34.93 29.09
CA ARG A 216 9.88 35.34 30.46
C ARG A 216 8.78 34.81 31.38
N ASN A 217 9.23 34.02 32.34
CA ASN A 217 8.54 33.49 33.49
C ASN A 217 7.55 34.50 34.13
N THR A 218 6.25 34.27 33.97
CA THR A 218 5.21 34.81 34.86
C THR A 218 4.36 33.64 35.34
N GLN A 219 4.42 33.41 36.64
CA GLN A 219 3.72 32.34 37.33
C GLN A 219 2.21 32.57 37.22
N SER A 220 1.56 31.88 36.29
CA SER A 220 0.12 31.66 36.33
C SER A 220 -0.10 30.16 36.45
N SER A 221 -0.89 29.78 37.45
CA SER A 221 -1.25 28.40 37.77
C SER A 221 -1.81 27.69 36.53
N LEU A 222 -1.02 26.78 35.95
CA LEU A 222 -1.43 25.94 34.84
C LEU A 222 -2.15 24.70 35.40
N ALA A 223 -3.45 24.63 35.12
CA ALA A 223 -4.25 23.42 35.20
C ALA A 223 -3.66 22.33 34.26
N PRO A 224 -3.99 21.04 34.47
CA PRO A 224 -3.35 19.96 33.74
C PRO A 224 -3.61 20.10 32.25
N THR A 225 -2.57 19.88 31.45
CA THR A 225 -2.55 19.97 30.00
C THR A 225 -3.48 18.93 29.38
N ASN A 226 -4.76 19.24 29.29
CA ASN A 226 -5.59 18.73 28.21
C ASN A 226 -5.03 19.33 26.92
N THR A 227 -4.60 18.48 25.99
CA THR A 227 -4.36 18.82 24.58
C THR A 227 -5.41 19.85 24.13
N ILE A 228 -5.00 20.97 23.54
CA ILE A 228 -5.91 22.04 23.14
C ILE A 228 -6.79 21.51 21.98
N VAL A 229 -7.98 20.98 22.28
CA VAL A 229 -8.91 20.34 21.31
C VAL A 229 -9.99 21.32 20.78
N THR A 230 -9.70 22.61 20.73
CA THR A 230 -10.68 23.58 20.20
C THR A 230 -10.42 23.83 18.71
N PRO A 231 -11.41 23.65 17.81
CA PRO A 231 -11.31 23.94 16.37
C PRO A 231 -10.77 25.34 16.04
N GLU A 232 -10.85 26.26 17.01
CA GLU A 232 -10.42 27.65 16.96
C GLU A 232 -8.89 27.83 16.88
N TYR A 233 -8.11 26.79 17.18
CA TYR A 233 -6.63 26.84 17.13
C TYR A 233 -6.03 26.26 15.85
N TYR A 234 -6.82 25.58 15.00
CA TYR A 234 -6.33 25.00 13.76
C TYR A 234 -6.63 25.93 12.59
N ASN A 235 -5.60 26.26 11.82
CA ASN A 235 -5.73 27.01 10.60
C ASN A 235 -6.60 26.21 9.60
N PRO A 236 -7.53 26.84 8.85
CA PRO A 236 -8.24 26.19 7.75
C PRO A 236 -7.36 25.31 6.85
N GLY A 237 -6.12 25.72 6.59
CA GLY A 237 -5.16 24.91 5.81
C GLY A 237 -4.74 23.61 6.51
N GLU A 238 -4.53 23.61 7.82
CA GLU A 238 -4.18 22.41 8.59
C GLU A 238 -5.34 21.43 8.65
N ARG A 239 -6.57 21.94 8.82
CA ARG A 239 -7.79 21.13 8.81
C ARG A 239 -7.99 20.44 7.47
N GLU A 240 -7.68 21.14 6.38
CA GLU A 240 -7.73 20.57 5.03
C GLU A 240 -6.62 19.54 4.80
N LEU A 241 -5.41 19.77 5.31
CA LEU A 241 -4.34 18.79 5.25
C LEU A 241 -4.73 17.49 5.96
N LEU A 242 -5.29 17.58 7.16
CA LEU A 242 -5.75 16.40 7.91
C LEU A 242 -6.90 15.65 7.22
N ARG A 243 -7.80 16.37 6.52
CA ARG A 243 -8.81 15.73 5.65
C ARG A 243 -8.18 14.98 4.48
N ASN A 244 -7.16 15.56 3.87
CA ASN A 244 -6.42 14.90 2.78
C ASN A 244 -5.64 13.68 3.28
N GLU A 245 -5.06 13.73 4.49
CA GLU A 245 -4.43 12.58 5.13
C GLU A 245 -5.46 11.45 5.37
N PHE A 246 -6.63 11.79 5.90
CA PHE A 246 -7.72 10.83 6.06
C PHE A 246 -8.10 10.17 4.73
N MET A 247 -8.26 10.98 3.68
CA MET A 247 -8.52 10.49 2.33
C MET A 247 -7.40 9.60 1.79
N GLY A 248 -6.14 9.98 2.01
CA GLY A 248 -4.96 9.21 1.60
C GLY A 248 -4.92 7.83 2.26
N LEU A 249 -5.09 7.77 3.58
CA LEU A 249 -5.09 6.50 4.33
C LEU A 249 -6.22 5.57 3.90
N MET A 250 -7.41 6.10 3.61
CA MET A 250 -8.52 5.28 3.13
C MET A 250 -8.27 4.74 1.72
N LYS A 251 -7.63 5.52 0.84
CA LYS A 251 -7.17 5.02 -0.47
C LYS A 251 -6.09 3.94 -0.32
N GLU A 252 -5.15 4.11 0.61
CA GLU A 252 -4.11 3.12 0.88
C GLU A 252 -4.70 1.81 1.44
N ARG A 253 -5.64 1.90 2.39
CA ARG A 253 -6.39 0.74 2.90
C ARG A 253 -7.11 0.00 1.78
N PHE A 254 -7.71 0.74 0.85
CA PHE A 254 -8.34 0.15 -0.32
C PHE A 254 -7.34 -0.60 -1.19
N LEU A 255 -6.21 0.02 -1.56
CA LEU A 255 -5.18 -0.59 -2.41
C LEU A 255 -4.52 -1.81 -1.76
N SER A 256 -4.30 -1.75 -0.45
CA SER A 256 -3.71 -2.85 0.33
C SER A 256 -4.66 -4.01 0.57
N GLY A 257 -5.97 -3.83 0.38
CA GLY A 257 -6.96 -4.90 0.54
C GLY A 257 -7.48 -5.05 1.96
N GLN A 258 -7.38 -3.99 2.78
CA GLN A 258 -7.75 -4.02 4.19
C GLN A 258 -9.21 -3.62 4.44
N ASP A 259 -9.94 -3.25 3.39
CA ASP A 259 -11.30 -2.76 3.46
C ASP A 259 -12.30 -3.92 3.48
N THR A 260 -12.78 -4.28 4.67
CA THR A 260 -13.60 -5.50 4.86
C THR A 260 -14.95 -5.44 4.16
N ASP A 261 -15.45 -4.24 3.89
CA ASP A 261 -16.77 -4.01 3.30
C ASP A 261 -16.74 -4.09 1.76
N PHE A 262 -15.56 -4.26 1.17
CA PHE A 262 -15.37 -4.37 -0.28
C PHE A 262 -15.05 -5.79 -0.72
N ASP A 263 -15.73 -6.27 -1.75
CA ASP A 263 -15.44 -7.58 -2.35
C ASP A 263 -14.28 -7.49 -3.36
N TYR A 264 -13.06 -7.70 -2.86
CA TYR A 264 -11.85 -7.70 -3.68
C TYR A 264 -11.78 -8.83 -4.71
N THR A 265 -12.53 -9.92 -4.55
CA THR A 265 -12.46 -11.05 -5.48
C THR A 265 -12.92 -10.64 -6.89
N ALA A 266 -13.89 -9.73 -6.98
CA ALA A 266 -14.38 -9.18 -8.24
C ALA A 266 -13.37 -8.29 -8.97
N VAL A 267 -12.33 -7.81 -8.28
CA VAL A 267 -11.29 -6.93 -8.82
C VAL A 267 -9.99 -7.68 -9.04
N ASP A 268 -9.53 -8.43 -8.04
CA ASP A 268 -8.21 -9.08 -8.04
C ASP A 268 -8.09 -10.15 -9.14
N ASP A 269 -9.17 -10.86 -9.46
CA ASP A 269 -9.20 -11.90 -10.49
C ASP A 269 -9.73 -11.41 -11.85
N ASN A 270 -10.02 -10.12 -11.98
CA ASN A 270 -10.61 -9.56 -13.19
C ASN A 270 -9.56 -8.98 -14.15
N ALA A 271 -9.22 -9.78 -15.16
CA ALA A 271 -8.28 -9.37 -16.21
C ALA A 271 -8.77 -8.18 -17.08
N GLN A 272 -10.06 -7.81 -17.04
CA GLN A 272 -10.54 -6.64 -17.77
C GLN A 272 -10.12 -5.31 -17.13
N LEU A 273 -9.69 -5.34 -15.87
CA LEU A 273 -9.15 -4.19 -15.15
C LEU A 273 -7.63 -4.03 -15.36
N ASP A 274 -7.00 -4.87 -16.18
CA ASP A 274 -5.59 -4.74 -16.55
C ASP A 274 -5.40 -3.51 -17.46
N ASP A 275 -4.80 -2.46 -16.91
CA ASP A 275 -4.36 -1.30 -17.70
C ASP A 275 -3.09 -1.66 -18.48
N LEU A 276 -3.28 -2.03 -19.75
CA LEU A 276 -2.19 -2.40 -20.66
C LEU A 276 -1.10 -1.31 -20.75
N LYS A 277 -1.47 -0.03 -20.63
CA LYS A 277 -0.49 1.08 -20.69
C LYS A 277 0.34 1.19 -19.41
N GLN A 278 -0.24 0.80 -18.27
CA GLN A 278 0.52 0.73 -17.03
C GLN A 278 1.46 -0.47 -17.06
N ILE A 279 0.98 -1.62 -17.55
CA ILE A 279 1.81 -2.82 -17.70
C ILE A 279 3.01 -2.56 -18.63
N GLU A 280 2.80 -1.92 -19.78
CA GLU A 280 3.87 -1.57 -20.72
C GLU A 280 4.93 -0.69 -20.05
N ARG A 281 4.51 0.34 -19.31
CA ARG A 281 5.44 1.21 -18.56
C ARG A 281 6.18 0.47 -17.45
N ASP A 282 5.50 -0.37 -16.68
CA ASP A 282 6.13 -1.18 -15.63
C ASP A 282 7.15 -2.16 -16.24
N GLU A 283 6.88 -2.71 -17.43
CA GLU A 283 7.81 -3.58 -18.18
C GLU A 283 9.01 -2.79 -18.74
N GLU A 284 8.79 -1.58 -19.27
CA GLU A 284 9.84 -0.67 -19.71
C GLU A 284 10.77 -0.29 -18.54
N ASP A 285 10.20 0.13 -17.40
CA ASP A 285 10.96 0.51 -16.20
C ASP A 285 11.79 -0.67 -15.67
N ALA A 286 11.21 -1.87 -15.61
CA ALA A 286 11.93 -3.09 -15.20
C ALA A 286 13.10 -3.43 -16.14
N TYR A 287 12.93 -3.19 -17.45
CA TYR A 287 14.01 -3.36 -18.42
C TYR A 287 15.17 -2.39 -18.15
N PHE A 288 14.89 -1.11 -17.89
CA PHE A 288 15.91 -0.10 -17.57
C PHE A 288 16.63 -0.40 -16.24
N GLU A 289 15.90 -0.74 -15.18
CA GLU A 289 16.50 -1.08 -13.87
C GLU A 289 17.46 -2.28 -13.97
N SER A 290 17.13 -3.28 -14.80
CA SER A 290 18.00 -4.43 -15.01
C SER A 290 19.26 -4.11 -15.82
N SER A 291 19.20 -3.12 -16.72
CA SER A 291 20.32 -2.69 -17.56
C SER A 291 21.33 -1.82 -16.78
N ASP A 292 20.86 -0.98 -15.87
CA ASP A 292 21.73 -0.12 -15.03
C ASP A 292 22.62 -0.94 -14.07
N GLY A 293 22.31 -2.23 -13.85
CA GLY A 293 23.11 -3.15 -13.06
C GLY A 293 24.30 -3.80 -13.79
N GLU A 294 24.33 -3.79 -15.13
CA GLU A 294 25.42 -4.38 -15.92
C GLU A 294 26.48 -3.35 -16.38
N ASP A 295 26.17 -2.05 -16.33
CA ASP A 295 27.05 -0.97 -16.79
C ASP A 295 27.98 -0.39 -15.71
N THR A 296 28.07 -1.00 -14.51
CA THR A 296 29.26 -0.80 -13.64
C THR A 296 30.44 -1.62 -14.15
N VAL A 297 30.78 -1.44 -15.42
CA VAL A 297 32.06 -1.85 -15.96
C VAL A 297 33.14 -1.06 -15.22
N ALA A 298 34.06 -1.80 -14.61
CA ALA A 298 35.27 -1.28 -14.01
C ALA A 298 35.87 -0.19 -14.91
N ALA A 299 36.03 1.02 -14.36
CA ALA A 299 36.77 2.09 -15.01
C ALA A 299 38.08 1.50 -15.57
N PRO A 300 38.29 1.49 -16.89
CA PRO A 300 39.63 1.24 -17.40
C PRO A 300 40.50 2.36 -16.85
N ALA A 301 41.49 2.00 -16.06
CA ALA A 301 42.57 2.87 -15.66
C ALA A 301 43.40 3.22 -16.92
N ASP A 302 42.87 4.09 -17.77
CA ASP A 302 43.63 4.79 -18.80
C ASP A 302 43.82 6.23 -18.33
N ASN A 303 45.03 6.50 -17.86
CA ASN A 303 45.60 7.82 -17.67
C ASN A 303 45.65 8.54 -19.02
N ASP A 304 44.62 9.31 -19.33
CA ASP A 304 44.75 10.45 -20.25
C ASP A 304 44.06 11.66 -19.58
N GLU A 305 44.81 12.31 -18.69
CA GLU A 305 44.46 13.60 -18.08
C GLU A 305 44.48 14.70 -19.16
N GLY A 306 43.45 14.72 -20.01
CA GLY A 306 43.04 15.94 -20.70
C GLY A 306 42.17 16.75 -19.75
N GLU A 307 42.56 17.99 -19.43
CA GLU A 307 41.79 18.91 -18.59
C GLU A 307 40.32 18.94 -19.07
N ASP A 308 39.38 18.46 -18.23
CA ASP A 308 37.96 18.47 -18.55
C ASP A 308 37.51 19.91 -18.83
N ASP A 309 36.65 20.12 -19.84
CA ASP A 309 36.16 21.45 -20.23
C ASP A 309 35.52 22.22 -19.05
N LEU A 310 35.01 21.49 -18.05
CA LEU A 310 34.49 22.04 -16.80
C LEU A 310 35.59 22.57 -15.88
N GLU A 311 36.73 21.88 -15.77
CA GLU A 311 37.91 22.36 -15.03
C GLU A 311 38.51 23.59 -15.69
N VAL A 312 38.60 23.58 -17.02
CA VAL A 312 38.99 24.74 -17.82
C VAL A 312 38.04 25.90 -17.54
N TYR A 313 36.73 25.68 -17.54
CA TYR A 313 35.73 26.72 -17.27
C TYR A 313 35.84 27.27 -15.84
N MET A 314 35.97 26.42 -14.83
CA MET A 314 36.13 26.85 -13.43
C MET A 314 37.43 27.61 -13.20
N ARG A 315 38.52 27.22 -13.85
CA ARG A 315 39.80 27.93 -13.81
C ARG A 315 39.67 29.33 -14.41
N HIS A 316 38.98 29.47 -15.54
CA HIS A 316 38.71 30.76 -16.17
C HIS A 316 37.81 31.64 -15.30
N LEU A 317 36.83 31.06 -14.61
CA LEU A 317 35.99 31.79 -13.66
C LEU A 317 36.81 32.32 -12.48
N ASN A 318 37.64 31.47 -11.87
CA ASN A 318 38.45 31.81 -10.71
C ASN A 318 39.57 32.83 -11.03
N GLN A 319 39.97 32.94 -12.30
CA GLN A 319 40.93 33.94 -12.79
C GLN A 319 40.25 35.22 -13.29
N HIS A 320 38.92 35.29 -13.29
CA HIS A 320 38.21 36.47 -13.72
C HIS A 320 38.31 37.56 -12.64
N HIS A 321 38.97 38.67 -12.97
CA HIS A 321 39.26 39.80 -12.08
C HIS A 321 38.05 40.43 -11.36
N SER A 322 36.82 40.08 -11.78
CA SER A 322 35.57 40.50 -11.13
C SER A 322 35.22 39.72 -9.85
N LEU A 323 35.87 38.58 -9.60
CA LEU A 323 35.68 37.75 -8.40
C LEU A 323 36.82 37.88 -7.38
N GLN A 324 37.86 38.65 -7.71
CA GLN A 324 38.93 39.04 -6.78
C GLN A 324 38.64 40.42 -6.21
N HIS A 325 37.62 40.52 -5.35
CA HIS A 325 37.42 41.67 -4.48
C HIS A 325 36.85 41.25 -3.13
#